data_AF-A0A956MZM7-F1
#
_entry.id   AF-A0A956MZM7-F1
#
_cell.length_a   1.000
_cell.length_b   1.000
_cell.length_c   1.000
_cell.angle_alpha   90.00
_cell.angle_beta   90.00
_cell.angle_gamma   90.00
#
_symmetry.space_group_name_H-M   'P 1'
#
loop_
_entity.id
_entity.type
_entity.pdbx_description
1 polymer ?
#
loop_
_entity_poly.entity_id
_entity_poly.type
_entity_poly.pdbx_seq_one_letter_code
_entity_poly.pdbx_strand_id
1 'polypeptide(L)' 'MSMIITAKDNDKIKYTKSLLKSKNRNKESKFIIEGYRILTLAIECRAKLDYVFINEDFEKKQEHKEFLETL' A
#
# COMPACT_ATOMS: atom_id res chain seq x y z
N MET A 1 1.04 0.16 -13.75
CA MET A 1 2.45 -0.25 -13.99
C MET A 1 3.09 -0.56 -12.64
N SER A 2 3.43 -1.81 -12.39
CA SER A 2 4.14 -2.21 -11.17
C SER A 2 5.61 -1.75 -11.26
N MET A 3 6.18 -1.34 -10.12
CA MET A 3 7.56 -0.89 -10.02
C MET A 3 8.22 -1.60 -8.84
N ILE A 4 9.32 -2.32 -9.10
CA ILE A 4 10.12 -2.96 -8.06
C ILE A 4 10.98 -1.88 -7.39
N ILE A 5 10.91 -1.77 -6.06
CA ILE A 5 11.71 -0.84 -5.27
C ILE A 5 12.63 -1.63 -4.37
N THR A 6 13.94 -1.60 -4.64
CA THR A 6 14.97 -2.27 -3.83
C THR A 6 15.72 -1.30 -2.91
N ALA A 7 15.80 -0.01 -3.28
CA ALA A 7 16.52 1.00 -2.52
C ALA A 7 15.68 1.56 -1.36
N LYS A 8 16.21 1.47 -0.13
CA LYS A 8 15.60 2.07 1.08
C LYS A 8 15.42 3.59 0.96
N ASP A 9 16.26 4.24 0.15
CA ASP A 9 16.29 5.68 -0.05
C ASP A 9 15.34 6.20 -1.13
N ASN A 10 14.49 5.33 -1.68
CA ASN A 10 13.47 5.70 -2.65
C ASN A 10 12.49 6.75 -2.09
N ASP A 11 12.16 7.75 -2.90
CA ASP A 11 11.29 8.85 -2.49
C ASP A 11 9.89 8.41 -2.08
N LYS A 12 9.32 7.36 -2.71
CA LYS A 12 8.04 6.80 -2.28
C LYS A 12 8.14 6.22 -0.87
N ILE A 13 9.19 5.44 -0.58
CA ILE A 13 9.40 4.88 0.77
C ILE A 13 9.57 5.99 1.80
N LYS A 14 10.37 7.02 1.50
CA LYS A 14 10.58 8.17 2.37
C LYS A 14 9.27 8.92 2.63
N TYR A 15 8.50 9.18 1.57
CA TYR A 15 7.21 9.84 1.66
C TYR A 15 6.22 9.04 2.49
N THR A 16 6.05 7.74 2.24
CA THR A 16 5.15 6.88 3.02
C THR A 16 5.56 6.86 4.49
N LYS A 17 6.84 6.67 4.81
CA LYS A 17 7.31 6.74 6.21
C LYS A 17 6.98 8.07 6.87
N SER A 18 6.99 9.17 6.11
CA SER A 18 6.61 10.48 6.63
C SER A 18 5.14 10.53 7.10
N LEU A 19 4.24 9.76 6.48
CA LEU A 19 2.82 9.66 6.84
C LEU A 19 2.57 8.86 8.14
N LEU A 20 3.60 8.25 8.75
CA LEU A 20 3.48 7.70 10.11
C LEU A 20 3.26 8.82 11.16
N LYS A 21 3.63 10.06 10.85
CA LYS A 21 3.41 11.23 11.71
C LYS A 21 2.02 11.82 11.49
N SER A 22 1.26 12.03 12.57
CA SER A 22 -0.10 12.63 12.53
C SER A 22 -0.14 13.98 11.81
N LYS A 23 0.82 14.87 12.09
CA LYS A 23 0.96 16.16 11.39
C LYS A 23 0.99 16.02 9.86
N ASN A 24 1.74 15.04 9.36
CA ASN A 24 1.89 14.82 7.93
C ASN A 24 0.62 14.20 7.33
N ARG A 25 -0.05 13.26 8.03
CA ARG A 25 -1.35 12.73 7.58
C ARG A 25 -2.40 13.81 7.43
N ASN A 26 -2.49 14.71 8.41
CA ASN A 26 -3.46 15.79 8.40
C ASN A 26 -3.14 16.81 7.30
N LYS A 27 -1.85 17.11 7.08
CA LYS A 27 -1.42 18.01 6.00
C LYS A 27 -1.73 17.44 4.61
N GLU A 28 -1.45 16.15 4.42
CA GLU A 28 -1.58 15.48 3.12
C GLU A 28 -2.98 14.91 2.89
N SER A 29 -3.85 14.92 3.92
CA SER A 29 -5.17 14.28 3.96
C SER A 29 -5.12 12.80 3.56
N LYS A 30 -4.08 12.08 4.00
CA LYS A 30 -3.81 10.68 3.67
C LYS A 30 -3.44 9.88 4.91
N PHE A 31 -3.76 8.60 4.90
CA PHE A 31 -3.36 7.66 5.95
C PHE A 31 -2.88 6.35 5.32
N ILE A 32 -2.19 5.55 6.14
CA ILE A 32 -1.69 4.23 5.75
C ILE A 32 -2.61 3.19 6.38
N ILE A 33 -2.95 2.18 5.60
CA ILE A 33 -3.53 0.93 6.09
C ILE A 33 -2.53 -0.20 5.86
N GLU A 34 -2.53 -1.18 6.75
CA GLU A 34 -1.65 -2.34 6.65
C GLU A 34 -2.44 -3.62 6.93
N GLY A 35 -2.12 -4.68 6.19
CA GLY A 35 -2.75 -5.99 6.32
C GLY A 35 -3.71 -6.30 5.18
N TYR A 36 -3.63 -7.54 4.71
CA TYR A 36 -4.42 -8.05 3.58
C TYR A 36 -5.93 -7.79 3.75
N ARG A 37 -6.51 -8.17 4.91
CA ARG A 37 -7.94 -8.02 5.15
C ARG A 37 -8.42 -6.56 5.08
N ILE A 38 -7.63 -5.61 5.58
CA ILE A 38 -7.98 -4.19 5.56
C ILE A 38 -7.92 -3.66 4.12
N LEU A 39 -6.92 -4.08 3.35
CA LEU A 39 -6.82 -3.72 1.94
C LEU A 39 -7.99 -4.28 1.11
N THR A 40 -8.40 -5.54 1.34
CA THR A 40 -9.58 -6.12 0.69
C THR A 40 -10.84 -5.31 0.98
N LEU A 41 -11.08 -4.95 2.25
CA LEU A 41 -12.20 -4.11 2.64
C LEU A 41 -12.15 -2.73 2.00
N ALA A 42 -10.96 -2.13 1.86
CA ALA A 42 -10.80 -0.84 1.19
C ALA A 42 -11.21 -0.91 -0.29
N ILE A 43 -10.88 -2.01 -0.99
CA ILE A 43 -11.31 -2.25 -2.37
C ILE A 43 -12.83 -2.47 -2.44
N GLU A 44 -13.39 -3.31 -1.55
CA GLU A 44 -14.84 -3.56 -1.47
C GLU A 44 -15.63 -2.26 -1.23
N CYS A 45 -15.10 -1.36 -0.38
CA CYS A 45 -15.68 -0.05 -0.11
C CYS A 45 -15.38 1.00 -1.21
N ARG A 46 -14.69 0.64 -2.29
CA ARG A 46 -14.26 1.55 -3.38
C ARG A 46 -13.47 2.76 -2.85
N ALA A 47 -12.64 2.53 -1.84
CA ALA A 47 -11.77 3.56 -1.31
C ALA A 47 -10.77 4.02 -2.39
N LYS A 48 -10.45 5.31 -2.37
CA LYS A 48 -9.43 5.85 -3.28
C LYS A 48 -8.04 5.44 -2.80
N LEU A 49 -7.41 4.51 -3.51
CA LEU A 49 -6.04 4.06 -3.27
C LEU A 49 -5.06 4.84 -4.14
N ASP A 50 -4.02 5.41 -3.54
CA ASP A 50 -2.95 6.10 -4.28
C ASP A 50 -1.87 5.13 -4.79
N TYR A 51 -1.44 4.20 -3.93
CA TYR A 51 -0.51 3.11 -4.26
C TYR A 51 -0.53 2.05 -3.14
N VAL A 52 -0.08 0.85 -3.47
CA VAL A 52 0.04 -0.28 -2.52
C VAL A 52 1.49 -0.77 -2.55
N PHE A 53 2.04 -1.09 -1.37
CA PHE A 53 3.29 -1.84 -1.28
C PHE A 53 2.98 -3.32 -1.11
N ILE A 54 3.60 -4.13 -1.95
CA ILE A 54 3.49 -5.59 -1.93
C ILE A 54 4.91 -6.12 -1.67
N ASN A 55 5.05 -7.01 -0.69
CA ASN A 55 6.32 -7.67 -0.44
C ASN A 55 6.50 -8.88 -1.38
N GLU A 56 7.74 -9.31 -1.56
CA GLU A 56 8.06 -10.43 -2.46
C GLU A 56 7.39 -11.76 -2.03
N ASP A 57 7.10 -11.90 -0.74
CA ASP A 57 6.45 -13.08 -0.17
C ASP A 57 4.92 -13.07 -0.32
N PHE A 58 4.32 -11.97 -0.77
CA PHE A 58 2.85 -11.84 -0.82
C PHE A 58 2.23 -12.92 -1.71
N GLU A 59 2.83 -13.18 -2.86
CA GLU A 59 2.31 -14.10 -3.88
C GLU A 59 2.46 -15.59 -3.52
N LYS A 60 3.00 -15.93 -2.35
CA LYS A 60 3.15 -17.33 -1.92
C LYS A 60 1.82 -18.06 -1.75
N LYS A 61 0.73 -17.34 -1.51
CA LYS A 61 -0.63 -17.89 -1.41
C LYS A 61 -1.42 -17.63 -2.68
N GLN A 62 -2.18 -18.63 -3.14
CA GLN A 62 -3.00 -18.52 -4.34
C GLN A 62 -4.03 -17.38 -4.24
N GLU A 63 -4.70 -17.26 -3.09
CA GLU A 63 -5.66 -16.18 -2.82
C GLU A 63 -5.07 -14.78 -3.01
N HIS A 64 -3.80 -14.59 -2.67
CA HIS A 64 -3.13 -13.31 -2.82
C HIS A 64 -2.81 -13.00 -4.29
N LYS A 65 -2.56 -14.01 -5.12
CA LYS A 65 -2.34 -13.81 -6.57
C LYS A 65 -3.63 -13.34 -7.25
N GLU A 66 -4.74 -14.00 -6.94
CA GLU A 66 -6.06 -13.61 -7.44
C GLU A 66 -6.42 -12.20 -7.00
N PHE A 67 -6.07 -11.83 -5.77
CA PHE A 67 -6.26 -10.47 -5.27
C PHE A 67 -5.48 -9.42 -6.08
N LEU A 68 -4.27 -9.72 -6.56
CA LEU A 68 -3.48 -8.77 -7.36
C LEU A 68 -4.14 -8.44 -8.70
N GLU A 69 -4.97 -9.32 -9.25
CA GLU A 69 -5.74 -9.06 -10.48
C GLU A 69 -6.89 -8.05 -10.26
N THR A 70 -7.26 -7.80 -9.00
CA THR A 70 -8.35 -6.88 -8.62
C THR A 70 -7.88 -5.46 -8.31
N LEU A 71 -6.56 -5.25 -8.20
CA LEU A 71 -5.91 -3.97 -7.90
C LEU A 71 -5.69 -3.12 -9.15
#